data_AF-A0A842U1D7-F1
#
_entry.id   AF-A0A842U1D7-F1
#
_cell.length_a   1.000
_cell.length_b   1.000
_cell.length_c   1.000
_cell.angle_alpha   90.00
_cell.angle_beta   90.00
_cell.angle_gamma   90.00
#
_symmetry.space_group_name_H-M   'P 1'
#
loop_
_entity.id
_entity.type
_entity.pdbx_description
1 polymer ?
#
loop_
_entity_poly.entity_id
_entity_poly.type
_entity_poly.pdbx_seq_one_letter_code
_entity_poly.pdbx_strand_id
1 'polypeptide(L)'
;MKNKILIIFILSIFLSGCTMTGMVVKEVEEVPTQEERDQSEISKALAEKDISVCYSIQSQHVRESCFIKLAQAMGDASICDNLLGKSLKQSCKAGIE
;
A
#
# COMPACT_ATOMS: atom_id res chain seq x y z
N MET A 1 -16.37 -49.86 39.98
CA MET A 1 -15.86 -48.47 40.11
C MET A 1 -14.96 -48.04 38.95
N LYS A 2 -14.10 -48.93 38.39
CA LYS A 2 -13.27 -48.65 37.19
C LYS A 2 -14.05 -48.20 35.94
N ASN A 3 -15.19 -48.83 35.64
CA ASN A 3 -15.97 -48.50 34.42
C ASN A 3 -16.75 -47.18 34.54
N LYS A 4 -17.07 -46.71 35.75
CA LYS A 4 -17.71 -45.40 35.96
C LYS A 4 -16.69 -44.25 35.85
N ILE A 5 -15.45 -44.48 36.26
CA ILE A 5 -14.33 -43.52 36.11
C ILE A 5 -13.96 -43.33 34.63
N LEU A 6 -13.96 -44.41 33.83
CA LEU A 6 -13.67 -44.34 32.40
C LEU A 6 -14.73 -43.52 31.63
N ILE A 7 -16.01 -43.64 32.01
CA ILE A 7 -17.11 -42.86 31.39
C ILE A 7 -17.00 -41.37 31.75
N ILE A 8 -16.58 -41.01 32.97
CA ILE A 8 -16.40 -39.62 33.40
C ILE A 8 -15.24 -38.93 32.65
N PHE A 9 -14.14 -39.66 32.39
CA PHE A 9 -13.01 -39.15 31.61
C PHE A 9 -13.36 -38.93 30.12
N ILE A 10 -14.25 -39.72 29.55
CA ILE A 10 -14.71 -39.53 28.16
C ILE A 10 -15.65 -38.32 28.08
N LEU A 11 -16.52 -38.11 29.08
CA LEU A 11 -17.45 -36.96 29.12
C LEU A 11 -16.74 -35.61 29.32
N SER A 12 -15.58 -35.57 30.00
CA SER A 12 -14.81 -34.33 30.19
C SER A 12 -14.03 -33.88 28.95
N ILE A 13 -13.69 -34.81 28.05
CA ILE A 13 -13.04 -34.50 26.76
C ILE A 13 -14.02 -33.77 25.82
N PHE A 14 -15.33 -34.08 25.91
CA PHE A 14 -16.36 -33.40 25.11
C PHE A 14 -16.78 -32.02 25.62
N LEU A 15 -16.43 -31.64 26.87
CA LEU A 15 -16.76 -30.34 27.46
C LEU A 15 -15.63 -29.30 27.36
N SER A 16 -14.43 -29.69 26.91
CA SER A 16 -13.27 -28.80 26.79
C SER A 16 -12.75 -28.59 25.37
N GLY A 17 -13.34 -29.24 24.36
CA GLY A 17 -12.74 -29.31 23.02
C GLY A 17 -13.72 -29.25 21.87
N CYS A 18 -14.42 -28.12 21.70
CA CYS A 18 -14.95 -27.65 20.42
C CYS A 18 -15.01 -26.12 20.47
N THR A 19 -13.86 -25.43 20.58
CA THR A 19 -13.82 -24.06 20.07
C THR A 19 -13.90 -24.16 18.56
N MET A 20 -14.98 -23.58 18.01
CA MET A 20 -15.24 -23.37 16.58
C MET A 20 -14.02 -23.55 15.68
N THR A 21 -13.96 -24.69 15.00
CA THR A 21 -13.12 -24.85 13.83
C THR A 21 -13.61 -23.89 12.75
N GLY A 22 -12.78 -22.92 12.41
CA GLY A 22 -12.75 -22.30 11.10
C GLY A 22 -13.82 -21.26 10.82
N MET A 23 -13.71 -20.08 11.42
CA MET A 23 -13.82 -18.90 10.58
C MET A 23 -12.66 -18.96 9.57
N VAL A 24 -12.90 -19.62 8.43
CA VAL A 24 -12.19 -19.24 7.20
C VAL A 24 -12.81 -17.93 6.75
N VAL A 25 -12.61 -16.86 7.50
CA VAL A 25 -12.32 -15.61 6.82
C VAL A 25 -10.89 -15.84 6.38
N LYS A 26 -10.73 -16.32 5.14
CA LYS A 26 -9.49 -16.04 4.41
C LYS A 26 -9.27 -14.56 4.68
N GLU A 27 -8.15 -14.18 5.31
CA GLU A 27 -7.56 -12.89 5.00
C GLU A 27 -7.46 -12.90 3.47
N VAL A 28 -8.46 -12.29 2.85
CA VAL A 28 -8.34 -11.87 1.47
C VAL A 28 -7.30 -10.78 1.63
N GLU A 29 -6.04 -11.10 1.32
CA GLU A 29 -5.10 -10.05 0.95
C GLU A 29 -5.81 -9.27 -0.16
N GLU A 30 -6.35 -8.11 0.19
CA GLU A 30 -6.98 -7.22 -0.76
C GLU A 30 -5.90 -6.90 -1.77
N VAL A 31 -6.09 -7.38 -3.01
CA VAL A 31 -5.19 -7.05 -4.09
C VAL A 31 -5.34 -5.54 -4.28
N PRO A 32 -4.27 -4.75 -4.09
CA PRO A 32 -4.38 -3.31 -4.20
C PRO A 32 -4.85 -2.94 -5.60
N THR A 33 -5.68 -1.92 -5.70
CA THR A 33 -6.11 -1.31 -6.95
C THR A 33 -4.91 -0.67 -7.68
N GLN A 34 -5.07 -0.36 -8.97
CA GLN A 34 -4.02 0.35 -9.71
C GLN A 34 -3.74 1.74 -9.10
N GLU A 35 -4.77 2.40 -8.59
CA GLU A 35 -4.64 3.72 -7.97
C GLU A 35 -3.85 3.65 -6.66
N GLU A 36 -4.09 2.64 -5.83
CA GLU A 36 -3.30 2.40 -4.61
C GLU A 36 -1.84 2.07 -4.92
N ARG A 37 -1.58 1.30 -5.99
CA ARG A 37 -0.22 1.05 -6.48
C ARG A 37 0.46 2.34 -6.93
N ASP A 38 -0.21 3.09 -7.80
CA ASP A 38 0.28 4.36 -8.34
C ASP A 38 0.62 5.35 -7.20
N GLN A 39 -0.19 5.38 -6.15
CA GLN A 39 0.04 6.22 -4.98
C GLN A 39 1.25 5.76 -4.14
N SER A 40 1.48 4.45 -4.04
CA SER A 40 2.66 3.88 -3.37
C SER A 40 3.96 4.25 -4.08
N GLU A 41 3.96 4.29 -5.42
CA GLU A 41 5.12 4.67 -6.21
C GLU A 41 5.60 6.10 -5.91
N ILE A 42 4.71 7.04 -5.55
CA ILE A 42 5.13 8.39 -5.13
C ILE A 42 6.03 8.31 -3.89
N SER A 43 5.62 7.55 -2.88
CA SER A 43 6.39 7.42 -1.64
C SER A 43 7.75 6.80 -1.90
N LYS A 44 7.79 5.80 -2.79
CA LYS A 44 9.03 5.16 -3.23
C LYS A 44 9.95 6.14 -3.96
N ALA A 45 9.43 6.89 -4.93
CA ALA A 45 10.19 7.90 -5.67
C ALA A 45 10.83 8.93 -4.74
N LEU A 46 10.11 9.37 -3.70
CA LEU A 46 10.61 10.32 -2.70
C LEU A 46 11.68 9.73 -1.78
N ALA A 47 11.47 8.49 -1.33
CA ALA A 47 12.42 7.80 -0.45
C ALA A 47 13.74 7.49 -1.17
N GLU A 48 13.65 7.05 -2.43
CA GLU A 48 14.80 6.68 -3.25
C GLU A 48 15.40 7.88 -4.01
N LYS A 49 14.69 9.02 -4.04
CA LYS A 49 14.98 10.18 -4.88
C LYS A 49 15.16 9.80 -6.35
N ASP A 50 14.36 8.85 -6.82
CA ASP A 50 14.43 8.32 -8.17
C ASP A 50 13.25 8.78 -9.02
N ILE A 51 13.54 9.63 -10.01
CA ILE A 51 12.55 10.12 -10.98
C ILE A 51 12.02 9.00 -11.87
N SER A 52 12.77 7.92 -12.07
CA SER A 52 12.39 6.81 -12.93
C SER A 52 11.07 6.16 -12.47
N VAL A 53 10.86 6.12 -11.15
CA VAL A 53 9.66 5.60 -10.49
C VAL A 53 8.41 6.40 -10.86
N CYS A 54 8.51 7.71 -11.06
CA CYS A 54 7.36 8.51 -11.50
C CYS A 54 6.88 8.09 -12.89
N TYR A 55 7.75 7.63 -13.79
CA TYR A 55 7.33 7.20 -15.13
C TYR A 55 6.57 5.88 -15.15
N SER A 56 6.71 5.03 -14.12
CA SER A 56 5.92 3.78 -14.04
C SER A 56 4.48 3.98 -13.56
N ILE A 57 4.13 5.17 -13.06
CA ILE A 57 2.78 5.50 -12.61
C ILE A 57 1.84 5.61 -13.81
N GLN A 58 0.73 4.85 -13.79
CA GLN A 58 -0.21 4.81 -14.91
C GLN A 58 -1.11 6.04 -14.96
N SER A 59 -1.70 6.41 -13.82
CA SER A 59 -2.54 7.59 -13.70
C SER A 59 -1.73 8.86 -13.96
N GLN A 60 -2.08 9.60 -15.01
CA GLN A 60 -1.38 10.83 -15.39
C GLN A 60 -1.38 11.85 -14.24
N HIS A 61 -2.51 12.03 -13.55
CA HIS A 61 -2.61 12.94 -12.41
C HIS A 61 -1.65 12.56 -11.28
N VAL A 62 -1.57 11.25 -10.95
CA VAL A 62 -0.67 10.76 -9.90
C VAL A 62 0.79 10.89 -10.35
N ARG A 63 1.09 10.65 -11.62
CA ARG A 63 2.43 10.82 -12.21
C ARG A 63 2.88 12.28 -12.18
N GLU A 64 2.02 13.22 -12.54
CA GLU A 64 2.32 14.65 -12.47
C GLU A 64 2.55 15.10 -11.02
N SER A 65 1.73 14.59 -10.08
CA SER A 65 1.94 14.80 -8.64
C SER A 65 3.29 14.26 -8.14
N CYS A 66 3.71 13.09 -8.63
CA CYS A 66 5.02 12.51 -8.34
C CYS A 66 6.16 13.45 -8.74
N PHE A 67 6.16 13.94 -10.00
CA PHE A 67 7.18 14.87 -10.48
C PHE A 67 7.23 16.17 -9.66
N ILE A 68 6.08 16.75 -9.34
CA ILE A 68 6.03 18.00 -8.55
C ILE A 68 6.61 17.79 -7.15
N LYS A 69 6.18 16.74 -6.45
CA LYS A 69 6.68 16.45 -5.10
C LYS A 69 8.18 16.15 -5.08
N LEU A 70 8.66 15.41 -6.08
CA LEU A 70 10.08 15.09 -6.19
C LEU A 70 10.92 16.33 -6.50
N ALA A 71 10.44 17.20 -7.41
CA ALA A 71 11.08 18.48 -7.71
C ALA A 71 11.22 19.36 -6.46
N GLN A 72 10.16 19.46 -5.65
CA GLN A 72 10.17 20.19 -4.38
C GLN A 72 11.12 19.56 -3.36
N ALA A 73 11.08 18.23 -3.20
CA ALA A 73 11.91 17.52 -2.24
C ALA A 73 13.41 17.58 -2.58
N MET A 74 13.75 17.64 -3.87
CA MET A 74 15.13 17.72 -4.36
C MET A 74 15.61 19.16 -4.59
N GLY A 75 14.70 20.15 -4.62
CA GLY A 75 15.01 21.51 -5.01
C GLY A 75 15.47 21.62 -6.48
N ASP A 76 14.99 20.71 -7.35
CA ASP A 76 15.43 20.61 -8.74
C ASP A 76 14.29 20.98 -9.70
N ALA A 77 14.33 22.22 -10.19
CA ALA A 77 13.36 22.76 -11.13
C ALA A 77 13.38 22.07 -12.51
N SER A 78 14.44 21.34 -12.87
CA SER A 78 14.50 20.61 -14.13
C SER A 78 13.54 19.43 -14.17
N ILE A 79 13.19 18.86 -13.00
CA ILE A 79 12.20 17.77 -12.89
C ILE A 79 10.83 18.22 -13.40
N CYS A 80 10.47 19.49 -13.20
CA CYS A 80 9.22 20.08 -13.70
C CYS A 80 9.09 20.02 -15.24
N ASP A 81 10.19 19.87 -15.99
CA ASP A 81 10.13 19.79 -17.45
C ASP A 81 9.46 18.51 -17.98
N ASN A 82 9.27 17.52 -17.11
CA ASN A 82 8.56 16.26 -17.42
C ASN A 82 7.03 16.37 -17.37
N LEU A 83 6.49 17.49 -16.89
CA LEU A 83 5.04 17.73 -16.88
C LEU A 83 4.53 17.97 -18.31
N LEU A 84 3.25 17.70 -18.59
CA LEU A 84 2.71 17.92 -19.94
C LEU A 84 2.24 19.37 -20.15
N GLY A 85 1.60 19.97 -19.15
CA GLY A 85 1.00 21.30 -19.25
C GLY A 85 2.02 22.44 -19.04
N LYS A 86 2.12 23.38 -19.99
CA LYS A 86 3.02 24.55 -19.87
C LYS A 86 2.77 25.36 -18.59
N SER A 87 1.50 25.62 -18.26
CA SER A 87 1.12 26.32 -17.02
C SER A 87 1.60 25.55 -15.78
N LEU A 88 1.40 24.23 -15.77
CA LEU A 88 1.83 23.37 -14.66
C LEU A 88 3.35 23.35 -14.50
N LYS A 89 4.12 23.34 -15.61
CA LYS A 89 5.59 23.50 -15.58
C LYS A 89 6.00 24.80 -14.90
N GLN A 90 5.37 25.91 -15.30
CA GLN A 90 5.69 27.24 -14.77
C GLN A 90 5.38 27.31 -13.27
N SER A 91 4.21 26.84 -12.85
CA SER A 91 3.84 26.81 -11.42
C SER A 91 4.76 25.91 -10.59
N CYS A 92 5.18 24.77 -11.14
CA CYS A 92 6.13 23.87 -10.48
C CYS A 92 7.49 24.55 -10.27
N LYS A 93 8.05 25.18 -11.32
CA LYS A 93 9.34 25.88 -11.24
C LYS A 93 9.30 27.07 -10.28
N ALA A 94 8.22 27.85 -10.32
CA ALA A 94 8.02 28.99 -9.43
C ALA A 94 7.88 28.60 -7.94
N GLY A 95 7.58 27.34 -7.63
CA GLY A 95 7.53 26.84 -6.25
C GLY A 95 8.87 26.34 -5.71
N ILE A 96 9.94 26.36 -6.52
CA ILE A 96 11.28 25.89 -6.16
C ILE A 96 12.27 27.06 -6.04
N GLU A 97 12.11 28.10 -6.87
CA GLU A 97 12.85 29.37 -6.79
C GLU A 97 12.50 30.18 -5.53
#